data_AF-A0A2G4I871-F1
#
_entry.id   AF-A0A2G4I871-F1
#
_cell.length_a   1.000
_cell.length_b   1.000
_cell.length_c   1.000
_cell.angle_alpha   90.00
_cell.angle_beta   90.00
_cell.angle_gamma   90.00
#
_symmetry.space_group_name_H-M   'P 1'
#
loop_
_entity.id
_entity.type
_entity.pdbx_description
1 polymer ?
#
loop_
_entity_poly.entity_id
_entity_poly.type
_entity_poly.pdbx_seq_one_letter_code
_entity_poly.pdbx_strand_id
1 'polypeptide(L)'
;MPTLSHAINTALREMQLGLAVQSDQGSLPLIPERVHLTLAFALDADGTTNASPGGPHSVTIEFKTSDLSSRPAVSPAPPAASAVRPATDEAGEIVSGLSQLFGAPGFDSSARATVFREVLEGMPRKRVLAVLAAISTSPSARTDDATRMAAHLLRGVIQSGPTKALDSGVSTLRKVLSGHSLAEVLRAVESEWKTQSAWL
;
A
#
# COMPACT_ATOMS: atom_id res chain seq x y z
N MET A 1 -25.44 12.59 16.86
CA MET A 1 -24.75 13.52 15.94
C MET A 1 -23.66 12.76 15.22
N PRO A 2 -23.71 12.62 13.88
CA PRO A 2 -22.65 11.97 13.13
C PRO A 2 -21.35 12.78 13.28
N THR A 3 -20.26 12.11 13.64
CA THR A 3 -18.94 12.73 13.79
C THR A 3 -18.30 13.01 12.42
N LEU A 4 -17.38 13.96 12.34
CA LEU A 4 -16.63 14.26 11.10
C LEU A 4 -15.97 13.01 10.51
N SER A 5 -15.40 12.14 11.35
CA SER A 5 -14.83 10.87 10.91
C SER A 5 -15.88 9.94 10.28
N HIS A 6 -17.12 9.96 10.78
CA HIS A 6 -18.23 9.22 10.18
C HIS A 6 -18.58 9.79 8.81
N ALA A 7 -18.68 11.11 8.67
CA ALA A 7 -18.96 11.76 7.39
C ALA A 7 -17.87 11.49 6.33
N ILE A 8 -16.60 11.56 6.72
CA ILE A 8 -15.46 11.26 5.83
C ILE A 8 -15.50 9.80 5.38
N ASN A 9 -15.70 8.86 6.31
CA ASN A 9 -15.76 7.44 5.99
C ASN A 9 -16.95 7.09 5.10
N THR A 10 -18.11 7.74 5.31
CA THR A 10 -19.29 7.57 4.45
C THR A 10 -19.02 8.09 3.04
N ALA A 11 -18.43 9.29 2.90
CA ALA A 11 -18.08 9.85 1.60
C ALA A 11 -17.06 8.98 0.84
N LEU A 12 -16.04 8.47 1.53
CA LEU A 12 -15.05 7.56 0.94
C LEU A 12 -15.69 6.25 0.48
N ARG A 13 -16.63 5.70 1.27
CA ARG A 13 -17.37 4.48 0.92
C ARG A 13 -18.25 4.69 -0.31
N GLU A 14 -19.01 5.77 -0.37
CA GLU A 14 -19.88 6.08 -1.52
C GLU A 14 -19.07 6.29 -2.79
N MET A 15 -17.92 6.96 -2.71
CA MET A 15 -17.01 7.12 -3.83
C MET A 15 -16.46 5.77 -4.32
N GLN A 16 -16.02 4.89 -3.41
CA GLN A 16 -15.54 3.55 -3.78
C GLN A 16 -16.63 2.72 -4.46
N LEU A 17 -17.88 2.83 -3.97
CA LEU A 17 -19.02 2.17 -4.60
C LEU A 17 -19.30 2.74 -6.00
N GLY A 18 -19.25 4.06 -6.19
CA GLY A 18 -19.40 4.70 -7.50
C GLY A 18 -18.34 4.27 -8.51
N LEU A 19 -17.08 4.16 -8.07
CA LEU A 19 -15.96 3.68 -8.89
C LEU A 19 -16.13 2.21 -9.29
N ALA A 20 -16.62 1.36 -8.37
CA ALA A 20 -16.89 -0.05 -8.65
C ALA A 20 -18.05 -0.23 -9.65
N VAL A 21 -19.10 0.58 -9.55
CA VAL A 21 -20.22 0.55 -10.51
C VAL A 21 -19.77 1.03 -11.90
N GLN A 22 -18.86 2.00 -11.98
CA GLN A 22 -18.32 2.49 -13.25
C GLN A 22 -17.46 1.44 -13.96
N SER A 23 -16.69 0.63 -13.23
CA SER A 23 -15.90 -0.46 -13.83
C SER A 23 -16.76 -1.55 -14.49
N ASP A 24 -17.99 -1.74 -14.03
CA ASP A 24 -18.93 -2.72 -14.60
C ASP A 24 -19.63 -2.20 -15.88
N GLN A 25 -19.62 -0.89 -16.16
CA GLN A 25 -20.29 -0.31 -17.33
C GLN A 25 -19.43 -0.24 -18.61
N GLY A 26 -18.24 -0.86 -18.62
CA GLY A 26 -17.49 -1.18 -19.84
C GLY A 26 -16.88 -0.02 -20.62
N SER A 27 -16.96 1.23 -20.13
CA SER A 27 -16.11 2.31 -20.64
C SER A 27 -14.75 2.24 -19.97
N LEU A 28 -13.69 2.34 -20.79
CA LEU A 28 -12.25 2.33 -20.48
C LEU A 28 -11.92 2.35 -18.99
N PRO A 29 -11.09 1.42 -18.46
CA PRO A 29 -10.78 1.37 -17.03
C PRO A 29 -10.08 2.66 -16.63
N LEU A 30 -10.87 3.62 -16.13
CA LEU A 30 -10.41 4.85 -15.53
C LEU A 30 -9.90 4.45 -14.16
N ILE A 31 -8.58 4.33 -14.03
CA ILE A 31 -7.96 4.05 -12.75
C ILE A 31 -7.86 5.39 -12.03
N PRO A 32 -8.60 5.61 -10.92
CA PRO A 32 -8.46 6.83 -10.14
C PRO A 32 -7.06 6.85 -9.53
N GLU A 33 -6.26 7.85 -9.92
CA GLU A 33 -4.87 8.00 -9.51
C GLU A 33 -4.78 8.84 -8.23
N ARG A 34 -5.67 9.83 -8.08
CA ARG A 34 -5.71 10.72 -6.92
C ARG A 34 -7.12 11.20 -6.66
N VAL A 35 -7.52 11.15 -5.39
CA VAL A 35 -8.78 11.72 -4.90
C VAL A 35 -8.43 12.81 -3.90
N HIS A 36 -8.91 14.02 -4.16
CA HIS A 36 -8.81 15.14 -3.23
C HIS A 36 -10.21 15.53 -2.75
N LEU A 37 -10.43 15.41 -1.45
CA LEU A 37 -11.69 15.74 -0.80
C LEU A 37 -11.49 16.96 0.10
N THR A 38 -12.17 18.07 -0.20
CA THR A 38 -12.14 19.28 0.61
C THR A 38 -13.48 19.47 1.31
N LEU A 39 -13.47 19.36 2.64
CA LEU A 39 -14.66 19.56 3.47
C LEU A 39 -14.49 20.81 4.32
N ALA A 40 -15.28 21.84 4.06
CA ALA A 40 -15.39 23.00 4.94
C ALA A 40 -16.30 22.67 6.13
N PHE A 41 -15.76 22.59 7.36
CA PHE A 41 -16.55 22.43 8.57
C PHE A 41 -16.19 23.50 9.61
N ALA A 42 -17.17 23.84 10.45
CA ALA A 42 -16.97 24.72 11.59
C ALA A 42 -17.05 23.90 12.88
N LEU A 43 -16.18 24.21 13.84
CA LEU A 43 -16.22 23.65 15.18
C LEU A 43 -17.04 24.60 16.06
N ASP A 44 -18.00 24.07 16.83
CA ASP A 44 -18.69 24.85 17.87
C ASP A 44 -17.84 24.96 19.15
N ALA A 45 -18.32 25.74 20.12
CA ALA A 45 -17.61 26.02 21.37
C ALA A 45 -17.37 24.76 22.24
N ASP A 46 -18.15 23.70 22.02
CA ASP A 46 -18.04 22.43 22.73
C ASP A 46 -17.18 21.39 21.96
N GLY A 47 -16.59 21.80 20.82
CA GLY A 47 -15.75 20.94 19.99
C GLY A 47 -16.53 19.95 19.13
N THR A 48 -17.85 20.08 19.04
CA THR A 48 -18.69 19.31 18.13
C THR A 48 -18.69 19.95 16.75
N THR A 49 -18.59 19.10 15.72
CA THR A 49 -18.56 19.55 14.32
C THR A 49 -19.98 19.73 13.82
N ASN A 50 -20.38 20.98 13.57
CA ASN A 50 -21.57 21.26 12.79
C ASN A 50 -21.15 21.54 11.34
N ALA A 51 -21.88 20.97 10.37
CA ALA A 51 -21.65 21.27 8.97
C ALA A 51 -21.78 22.79 8.78
N SER A 52 -20.73 23.44 8.27
CA SER A 52 -20.76 24.89 8.07
C SER A 52 -21.70 25.18 6.89
N PRO A 53 -22.81 25.91 7.08
CA PRO A 53 -23.82 26.10 6.03
C PRO A 53 -23.37 27.03 4.89
N GLY A 54 -22.10 27.46 4.85
CA GLY A 54 -21.64 28.57 4.00
C GLY A 54 -20.43 28.31 3.10
N GLY A 55 -19.89 27.09 3.00
CA GLY A 55 -18.68 26.82 2.19
C GLY A 55 -18.89 25.73 1.14
N PRO A 56 -18.42 25.90 -0.12
CA PRO A 56 -18.52 24.86 -1.12
C PRO A 56 -17.64 23.66 -0.74
N HIS A 57 -18.26 22.49 -0.58
CA HIS A 57 -17.54 21.21 -0.53
C HIS A 57 -17.06 20.86 -1.94
N SER A 58 -15.82 20.41 -2.10
CA SER A 58 -15.29 20.03 -3.41
C SER A 58 -14.67 18.63 -3.39
N VAL A 59 -14.94 17.89 -4.46
CA VAL A 59 -14.36 16.57 -4.73
C VAL A 59 -13.65 16.66 -6.08
N THR A 60 -12.36 16.36 -6.09
CA THR A 60 -11.56 16.29 -7.33
C THR A 60 -11.02 14.88 -7.48
N ILE A 61 -11.31 14.25 -8.62
CA ILE A 61 -10.87 12.90 -8.92
C ILE A 61 -10.07 12.96 -10.21
N GLU A 62 -8.80 12.57 -10.12
CA GLU A 62 -7.89 12.47 -11.26
C GLU A 62 -7.84 11.01 -11.73
N PHE A 63 -8.02 10.79 -13.03
CA PHE A 63 -8.06 9.46 -13.63
C PHE A 63 -6.95 9.28 -14.66
N LYS A 64 -6.41 8.06 -14.74
CA LYS A 64 -5.58 7.61 -15.85
C LYS A 64 -6.36 6.64 -16.72
N THR A 65 -6.42 6.91 -18.01
CA THR A 65 -6.93 5.96 -19.02
C THR A 65 -5.83 4.97 -19.37
N SER A 66 -6.05 3.67 -19.12
CA SER A 66 -5.14 2.63 -19.62
C SER A 66 -5.49 2.31 -21.07
N ASP A 67 -4.58 2.67 -21.99
CA ASP A 67 -4.73 2.38 -23.41
C ASP A 67 -4.31 0.93 -23.69
N LEU A 68 -5.26 0.08 -24.05
CA LEU A 68 -5.04 -1.31 -24.43
C LEU A 68 -5.65 -1.56 -25.82
N SER A 69 -4.88 -1.31 -26.88
CA SER A 69 -5.07 -1.96 -28.18
C SER A 69 -3.75 -2.02 -28.97
N SER A 70 -3.51 -3.18 -29.59
CA SER A 70 -2.22 -3.63 -30.12
C SER A 70 -2.20 -3.76 -31.66
N ARG A 71 -1.01 -3.51 -32.25
CA ARG A 71 -0.37 -4.21 -33.42
C ARG A 71 -0.75 -3.77 -34.88
N PRO A 72 0.03 -4.17 -35.92
CA PRO A 72 1.11 -3.40 -36.57
C PRO A 72 0.87 -3.06 -38.06
N ALA A 73 1.55 -2.04 -38.61
CA ALA A 73 1.68 -1.87 -40.06
C ALA A 73 3.09 -1.40 -40.47
N VAL A 74 3.51 -1.90 -41.63
CA VAL A 74 4.84 -1.98 -42.24
C VAL A 74 5.59 -0.64 -42.43
N SER A 75 6.93 -0.70 -42.24
CA SER A 75 8.09 0.17 -42.62
C SER A 75 7.96 1.23 -43.75
N PRO A 76 8.92 2.20 -43.94
CA PRO A 76 10.27 2.35 -43.31
C PRO A 76 10.72 3.77 -42.83
N ALA A 77 11.69 3.79 -41.88
CA ALA A 77 12.80 4.75 -41.59
C ALA A 77 12.62 6.30 -41.70
N PRO A 78 13.20 7.14 -40.79
CA PRO A 78 14.65 7.19 -40.46
C PRO A 78 14.96 7.19 -38.94
N PRO A 79 16.25 7.09 -38.53
CA PRO A 79 16.61 6.70 -37.17
C PRO A 79 16.58 7.91 -36.23
N ALA A 80 15.72 7.87 -35.22
CA ALA A 80 15.82 8.74 -34.07
C ALA A 80 15.96 7.87 -32.82
N ALA A 81 17.16 7.97 -32.26
CA ALA A 81 17.62 7.54 -30.94
C ALA A 81 16.65 6.72 -30.11
N SER A 82 17.08 5.50 -29.76
CA SER A 82 16.54 4.68 -28.69
C SER A 82 16.13 5.54 -27.49
N ALA A 83 14.83 5.76 -27.33
CA ALA A 83 14.26 6.24 -26.08
C ALA A 83 14.40 5.10 -25.07
N VAL A 84 15.54 5.11 -24.39
CA VAL A 84 15.75 4.42 -23.12
C VAL A 84 14.56 4.79 -22.23
N ARG A 85 13.68 3.82 -21.96
CA ARG A 85 12.72 3.90 -20.86
C ARG A 85 13.50 4.37 -19.63
N PRO A 86 13.11 5.46 -18.94
CA PRO A 86 13.78 5.82 -17.71
C PRO A 86 13.61 4.64 -16.75
N ALA A 87 14.72 4.08 -16.28
CA ALA A 87 14.75 3.15 -15.17
C ALA A 87 14.30 3.92 -13.92
N THR A 88 13.00 4.08 -13.76
CA THR A 88 12.42 4.59 -12.51
C THR A 88 12.67 3.55 -11.44
N ASP A 89 13.58 3.90 -10.56
CA ASP A 89 14.04 3.30 -9.31
C ASP A 89 13.09 2.27 -8.66
N GLU A 90 13.08 1.03 -9.18
CA GLU A 90 12.31 -0.09 -8.61
C GLU A 90 12.70 -0.37 -7.15
N ALA A 91 13.95 -0.10 -6.78
CA ALA A 91 14.42 -0.21 -5.40
C ALA A 91 13.79 0.87 -4.51
N GLY A 92 13.69 2.11 -4.99
CA GLY A 92 13.03 3.22 -4.31
C GLY A 92 11.56 2.93 -3.98
N GLU A 93 10.82 2.23 -4.85
CA GLU A 93 9.43 1.85 -4.59
C GLU A 93 9.31 0.82 -3.45
N ILE A 94 10.19 -0.20 -3.44
CA ILE A 94 10.26 -1.19 -2.36
C ILE A 94 10.59 -0.50 -1.03
N VAL A 95 11.62 0.34 -1.02
CA VAL A 95 12.10 1.03 0.18
C VAL A 95 11.05 1.99 0.72
N SER A 96 10.36 2.73 -0.15
CA SER A 96 9.27 3.63 0.23
C SER A 96 8.12 2.85 0.90
N GLY A 97 7.70 1.73 0.32
CA GLY A 97 6.67 0.87 0.91
C GLY A 97 7.09 0.28 2.25
N LEU A 98 8.30 -0.26 2.34
CA LEU A 98 8.83 -0.86 3.57
C LEU A 98 9.10 0.17 4.66
N SER A 99 9.44 1.41 4.32
CA SER A 99 9.62 2.51 5.28
C SER A 99 8.32 2.88 5.99
N GLN A 100 7.16 2.68 5.36
CA GLN A 100 5.86 2.83 6.04
C GLN A 100 5.62 1.73 7.09
N LEU A 101 6.27 0.58 6.92
CA LEU A 101 6.14 -0.58 7.79
C LEU A 101 7.15 -0.54 8.94
N PHE A 102 8.43 -0.36 8.61
CA PHE A 102 9.52 -0.39 9.59
C PHE A 102 9.83 0.99 10.15
N GLY A 103 9.52 2.07 9.44
CA GLY A 103 10.07 3.40 9.69
C GLY A 103 11.41 3.62 8.98
N ALA A 104 11.89 4.86 9.03
CA ALA A 104 13.19 5.22 8.51
C ALA A 104 14.31 4.36 9.13
N PRO A 105 15.42 4.07 8.41
CA PRO A 105 16.54 3.30 8.94
C PRO A 105 17.04 3.82 10.29
N GLY A 106 17.22 2.91 11.25
CA GLY A 106 17.51 3.19 12.64
C GLY A 106 17.43 1.92 13.50
N PHE A 107 17.71 2.02 14.80
CA PHE A 107 17.79 0.84 15.68
C PHE A 107 16.49 0.01 15.70
N ASP A 108 15.37 0.65 16.05
CA ASP A 108 14.07 -0.03 16.16
C ASP A 108 13.55 -0.54 14.81
N SER A 109 13.75 0.23 13.74
CA SER A 109 13.32 -0.15 12.39
C SER A 109 14.13 -1.32 11.85
N SER A 110 15.41 -1.39 12.21
CA SER A 110 16.26 -2.53 11.86
C SER A 110 15.91 -3.79 12.64
N ALA A 111 15.57 -3.67 13.93
CA ALA A 111 15.07 -4.81 14.70
C ALA A 111 13.81 -5.41 14.03
N ARG A 112 12.86 -4.54 13.62
CA ARG A 112 11.68 -4.95 12.85
C ARG A 112 12.04 -5.59 11.51
N ALA A 113 12.98 -5.01 10.77
CA ALA A 113 13.47 -5.52 9.49
C ALA A 113 14.13 -6.91 9.64
N THR A 114 14.88 -7.14 10.71
CA THR A 114 15.48 -8.44 11.03
C THR A 114 14.41 -9.49 11.27
N VAL A 115 13.44 -9.23 12.17
CA VAL A 115 12.33 -10.17 12.40
C VAL A 115 11.57 -10.44 11.11
N PHE A 116 11.33 -9.42 10.30
CA PHE A 116 10.68 -9.58 8.99
C PHE A 116 11.46 -10.53 8.06
N ARG A 117 12.79 -10.36 7.96
CA ARG A 117 13.64 -11.24 7.16
C ARG A 117 13.63 -12.66 7.69
N GLU A 118 13.89 -12.86 8.98
CA GLU A 118 13.93 -14.19 9.61
C GLU A 118 12.62 -14.97 9.41
N VAL A 119 11.48 -14.28 9.45
CA VAL A 119 10.18 -14.92 9.27
C VAL A 119 9.92 -15.35 7.82
N LEU A 120 10.43 -14.59 6.84
CA LEU A 120 10.11 -14.79 5.43
C LEU A 120 11.23 -15.47 4.62
N GLU A 121 12.46 -15.50 5.15
CA GLU A 121 13.61 -16.09 4.49
C GLU A 121 13.38 -17.57 4.21
N GLY A 122 13.71 -18.01 2.99
CA GLY A 122 13.48 -19.38 2.54
C GLY A 122 12.00 -19.78 2.36
N MET A 123 11.05 -18.88 2.61
CA MET A 123 9.62 -19.20 2.50
C MET A 123 9.15 -19.15 1.03
N PRO A 124 8.46 -20.20 0.53
CA PRO A 124 7.83 -20.14 -0.80
C PRO A 124 6.75 -19.06 -0.87
N ARG A 125 6.63 -18.37 -2.01
CA ARG A 125 5.64 -17.29 -2.21
C ARG A 125 4.22 -17.66 -1.80
N LYS A 126 3.78 -18.89 -2.11
CA LYS A 126 2.44 -19.39 -1.72
C LYS A 126 2.24 -19.35 -0.20
N ARG A 127 3.27 -19.70 0.57
CA ARG A 127 3.23 -19.70 2.03
C ARG A 127 3.28 -18.28 2.60
N VAL A 128 4.05 -17.38 2.00
CA VAL A 128 4.03 -15.94 2.36
C VAL A 128 2.64 -15.36 2.19
N LEU A 129 1.95 -15.66 1.08
CA LEU A 129 0.57 -15.21 0.87
C LEU A 129 -0.40 -15.80 1.91
N ALA A 130 -0.23 -17.06 2.29
CA ALA A 130 -1.02 -17.69 3.35
C ALA A 130 -0.79 -17.01 4.72
N VAL A 131 0.46 -16.65 5.04
CA VAL A 131 0.81 -15.89 6.23
C VAL A 131 0.13 -14.51 6.21
N LEU A 132 0.22 -13.77 5.09
CA LEU A 132 -0.44 -12.45 4.95
C LEU A 132 -1.97 -12.52 5.02
N ALA A 133 -2.57 -13.63 4.60
CA ALA A 133 -4.00 -13.88 4.79
C ALA A 133 -4.29 -14.13 6.27
N ALA A 134 -3.48 -14.95 6.94
CA ALA A 134 -3.63 -15.29 8.35
C ALA A 134 -3.50 -14.07 9.29
N ILE A 135 -2.72 -13.06 8.91
CA ILE A 135 -2.62 -11.79 9.67
C ILE A 135 -3.99 -11.10 9.77
N SER A 136 -4.81 -11.14 8.71
CA SER A 136 -6.12 -10.48 8.64
C SER A 136 -7.27 -11.31 9.23
N THR A 137 -7.06 -12.60 9.49
CA THR A 137 -8.09 -13.51 9.99
C THR A 137 -8.06 -13.69 11.51
N SER A 138 -9.19 -14.10 12.08
CA SER A 138 -9.30 -14.47 13.49
C SER A 138 -8.41 -15.69 13.82
N PRO A 139 -7.79 -15.78 15.02
CA PRO A 139 -6.91 -16.89 15.44
C PRO A 139 -7.52 -18.30 15.33
N SER A 140 -8.85 -18.37 15.21
CA SER A 140 -9.63 -19.60 15.13
C SER A 140 -9.62 -20.25 13.74
N ALA A 141 -9.01 -19.62 12.72
CA ALA A 141 -8.89 -20.22 11.40
C ALA A 141 -7.98 -21.46 11.46
N ARG A 142 -8.40 -22.55 10.80
CA ARG A 142 -7.63 -23.80 10.73
C ARG A 142 -6.38 -23.58 9.87
N THR A 143 -5.32 -23.09 10.50
CA THR A 143 -4.02 -22.77 9.91
C THR A 143 -2.94 -23.56 10.65
N ASP A 144 -1.91 -24.05 9.93
CA ASP A 144 -0.78 -24.75 10.56
C ASP A 144 -0.03 -23.83 11.53
N ASP A 145 0.60 -24.43 12.55
CA ASP A 145 1.24 -23.68 13.63
C ASP A 145 2.38 -22.77 13.14
N ALA A 146 3.12 -23.18 12.11
CA ALA A 146 4.20 -22.36 11.55
C ALA A 146 3.66 -21.13 10.80
N THR A 147 2.60 -21.27 10.01
CA THR A 147 1.94 -20.11 9.39
C THR A 147 1.32 -19.19 10.44
N ARG A 148 0.75 -19.74 11.53
CA ARG A 148 0.20 -18.95 12.64
C ARG A 148 1.30 -18.16 13.38
N MET A 149 2.44 -18.80 13.65
CA MET A 149 3.59 -18.16 14.29
C MET A 149 4.16 -17.05 13.42
N ALA A 150 4.38 -17.30 12.12
CA ALA A 150 4.85 -16.29 11.18
C ALA A 150 3.88 -15.10 11.10
N ALA A 151 2.57 -15.35 11.09
CA ALA A 151 1.56 -14.29 11.09
C ALA A 151 1.56 -13.50 12.39
N HIS A 152 1.77 -14.15 13.54
CA HIS A 152 1.89 -13.49 14.84
C HIS A 152 3.12 -12.55 14.88
N LEU A 153 4.28 -13.03 14.43
CA LEU A 153 5.51 -12.24 14.39
C LEU A 153 5.38 -11.04 13.44
N LEU A 154 4.85 -11.25 12.23
CA LEU A 154 4.62 -10.15 11.28
C LEU A 154 3.57 -9.17 11.78
N ARG A 155 2.53 -9.62 12.48
CA ARG A 155 1.59 -8.74 13.15
C ARG A 155 2.30 -7.85 14.17
N GLY A 156 3.21 -8.41 14.98
CA GLY A 156 4.05 -7.66 15.92
C GLY A 156 4.93 -6.62 15.22
N VAL A 157 5.54 -6.98 14.09
CA VAL A 157 6.33 -6.05 13.26
C VAL A 157 5.47 -4.88 12.77
N ILE A 158 4.28 -5.15 12.23
CA ILE A 158 3.39 -4.10 11.70
C ILE A 158 2.87 -3.20 12.83
N GLN A 159 2.47 -3.80 13.96
CA GLN A 159 1.90 -3.07 15.10
C GLN A 159 2.93 -2.26 15.88
N SER A 160 4.20 -2.63 15.82
CA SER A 160 5.31 -1.85 16.39
C SER A 160 5.89 -0.81 15.41
N GLY A 161 5.41 -0.80 14.16
CA GLY A 161 5.80 0.15 13.14
C GLY A 161 5.18 1.55 13.31
N PRO A 162 5.56 2.53 12.48
CA PRO A 162 5.10 3.92 12.60
C PRO A 162 3.59 4.09 12.48
N THR A 163 2.95 3.32 11.61
CA THR A 163 1.52 3.42 11.34
C THR A 163 0.67 2.72 12.39
N LYS A 164 1.21 1.70 13.07
CA LYS A 164 0.53 0.84 14.05
C LYS A 164 -0.82 0.27 13.57
N ALA A 165 -1.06 0.31 12.26
CA ALA A 165 -2.33 0.00 11.63
C ALA A 165 -2.20 -1.30 10.86
N LEU A 166 -2.77 -2.37 11.41
CA LEU A 166 -2.59 -3.73 10.88
C LEU A 166 -3.06 -3.83 9.43
N ASP A 167 -4.25 -3.33 9.12
CA ASP A 167 -4.84 -3.44 7.78
C ASP A 167 -4.03 -2.66 6.74
N SER A 168 -3.58 -1.46 7.10
CA SER A 168 -2.72 -0.63 6.24
C SER A 168 -1.37 -1.31 6.00
N GLY A 169 -0.73 -1.84 7.05
CA GLY A 169 0.55 -2.54 6.91
C GLY A 169 0.45 -3.82 6.06
N VAL A 170 -0.62 -4.60 6.23
CA VAL A 170 -0.88 -5.78 5.38
C VAL A 170 -1.11 -5.38 3.94
N SER A 171 -1.87 -4.31 3.70
CA SER A 171 -2.11 -3.78 2.34
C SER A 171 -0.81 -3.35 1.67
N THR A 172 0.04 -2.60 2.37
CA THR A 172 1.36 -2.18 1.89
C THR A 172 2.25 -3.38 1.56
N LEU A 173 2.30 -4.39 2.43
CA LEU A 173 3.06 -5.62 2.18
C LEU A 173 2.56 -6.38 0.96
N ARG A 174 1.23 -6.50 0.79
CA ARG A 174 0.66 -7.14 -0.41
C ARG A 174 1.01 -6.38 -1.68
N LYS A 175 0.95 -5.05 -1.64
CA LYS A 175 1.34 -4.20 -2.79
C LYS A 175 2.80 -4.43 -3.17
N VAL A 176 3.72 -4.36 -2.22
CA VAL A 176 5.16 -4.59 -2.47
C VAL A 176 5.40 -6.01 -3.01
N LEU A 177 4.82 -7.04 -2.40
CA LEU A 177 4.98 -8.44 -2.85
C LEU A 177 4.19 -8.80 -4.12
N SER A 178 3.32 -7.91 -4.61
CA SER A 178 2.64 -8.07 -5.90
C SER A 178 3.51 -7.56 -7.05
N GLY A 179 4.25 -6.46 -6.83
CA GLY A 179 5.13 -5.84 -7.82
C GLY A 179 6.53 -6.44 -7.86
N HIS A 180 7.00 -7.07 -6.78
CA HIS A 180 8.38 -7.54 -6.64
C HIS A 180 8.45 -8.98 -6.14
N SER A 181 9.53 -9.68 -6.48
CA SER A 181 9.83 -10.99 -5.92
C SER A 181 10.23 -10.89 -4.45
N LEU A 182 9.99 -11.96 -3.67
CA LEU A 182 10.40 -12.00 -2.27
C LEU A 182 11.91 -11.77 -2.11
N ALA A 183 12.72 -12.30 -3.03
CA ALA A 183 14.17 -12.15 -3.00
C ALA A 183 14.61 -10.69 -3.18
N GLU A 184 13.95 -9.93 -4.05
CA GLU A 184 14.22 -8.49 -4.23
C GLU A 184 13.83 -7.69 -3.00
N VAL A 185 12.68 -7.99 -2.41
CA VAL A 185 12.22 -7.34 -1.18
C VAL A 185 13.21 -7.61 -0.04
N LEU A 186 13.60 -8.86 0.18
CA LEU A 186 14.56 -9.21 1.23
C LEU A 186 15.94 -8.56 1.01
N ARG A 187 16.37 -8.43 -0.26
CA ARG A 187 17.63 -7.73 -0.61
C ARG A 187 17.55 -6.24 -0.31
N ALA A 188 16.43 -5.58 -0.59
CA ALA A 188 16.22 -4.17 -0.25
C ALA A 188 16.15 -3.95 1.26
N VAL A 189 15.50 -4.88 2.00
CA VAL A 189 15.51 -4.86 3.47
C VAL A 189 16.95 -4.93 4.00
N GLU A 190 17.74 -5.85 3.42
CA GLU A 190 19.14 -6.03 3.77
C GLU A 190 20.02 -4.82 3.44
N SER A 191 19.78 -4.11 2.34
CA SER A 191 20.58 -2.95 1.97
C SER A 191 20.30 -1.76 2.88
N GLU A 192 19.02 -1.46 3.15
CA GLU A 192 18.63 -0.21 3.79
C GLU A 192 18.54 -0.28 5.32
N TRP A 193 18.18 -1.43 5.90
CA TRP A 193 17.99 -1.58 7.35
C TRP A 193 19.09 -2.41 8.02
N LYS A 194 20.30 -2.39 7.44
CA LYS A 194 21.48 -3.09 7.94
C LYS A 194 22.06 -2.37 9.17
N THR A 195 21.93 -2.94 10.38
CA THR A 195 22.52 -2.30 11.58
C THR A 195 23.17 -3.22 12.61
N GLN A 196 23.39 -4.51 12.34
CA GLN A 196 24.31 -5.27 13.20
C GLN A 196 25.76 -5.12 12.79
N SER A 197 26.08 -5.05 11.50
CA SER A 197 27.46 -4.90 10.99
C SER A 197 27.94 -3.45 10.88
N ALA A 198 27.06 -2.46 11.06
CA ALA A 198 27.43 -1.04 11.02
C ALA A 198 27.64 -0.41 12.42
N TRP A 199 27.31 -1.15 13.49
CA TRP A 199 27.36 -0.69 14.89
C TRP A 199 28.33 -1.51 15.76
N LEU A 200 28.86 -2.60 15.21
CA LEU A 200 30.01 -3.37 15.72
C LEU A 200 31.29 -2.85 15.07
#